data_AF-A0A7W6J9R4-F1
#
_entry.id   AF-A0A7W6J9R4-F1
#
_cell.length_a   1.000
_cell.length_b   1.000
_cell.length_c   1.000
_cell.angle_alpha   90.00
_cell.angle_beta   90.00
_cell.angle_gamma   90.00
#
_symmetry.space_group_name_H-M   'P 1'
#
loop_
_entity.id
_entity.type
_entity.pdbx_description
1 polymer ?
#
loop_
_entity_poly.entity_id
_entity_poly.type
_entity_poly.pdbx_seq_one_letter_code
_entity_poly.pdbx_strand_id
1 'polypeptide(L)' 'MGERYFDDEQEISPQGLALLRRVLADLFRDQEGDSSQEEELGLARELVSLFKSGFRSEEELRAMAKRSRFLHQQDF' A
#
# COMPACT_ATOMS: atom_id res chain seq x y z
N MET A 1 -28.59 20.27 16.32
CA MET A 1 -27.28 20.51 15.67
C MET A 1 -26.63 19.15 15.51
N GLY A 2 -26.60 18.65 14.27
CA GLY A 2 -26.30 17.25 13.96
C GLY A 2 -24.83 16.88 14.17
N GLU A 3 -24.58 15.95 15.08
CA GLU A 3 -24.06 14.62 14.76
C GLU A 3 -23.09 14.56 13.57
N ARG A 4 -21.84 14.99 13.77
CA ARG A 4 -20.69 14.56 12.95
C ARG A 4 -20.26 13.15 13.37
N TYR A 5 -21.13 12.17 13.12
CA TYR A 5 -20.77 10.75 13.14
C TYR A 5 -20.39 10.39 11.72
N PHE A 6 -19.11 10.51 11.37
CA PHE A 6 -18.38 9.73 10.36
C PHE A 6 -17.05 10.48 10.17
N ASP A 7 -15.99 9.85 10.63
CA ASP A 7 -14.60 10.27 10.49
C ASP A 7 -14.21 10.00 9.03
N ASP A 8 -14.71 10.81 8.09
CA ASP A 8 -14.45 10.73 6.65
C ASP A 8 -12.95 10.86 6.30
N GLU A 9 -12.09 11.22 7.28
CA GLU A 9 -10.65 11.40 7.08
C GLU A 9 -9.89 10.08 6.87
N GLN A 10 -10.52 8.92 7.12
CA GLN A 10 -9.89 7.60 6.97
C GLN A 10 -10.43 6.76 5.80
N GLU A 11 -11.42 7.26 5.05
CA GLU A 11 -11.93 6.52 3.89
C GLU A 11 -10.97 6.61 2.70
N ILE A 12 -10.59 5.44 2.20
CA ILE A 12 -9.85 5.34 0.94
C ILE A 12 -10.85 5.63 -0.17
N SER A 13 -10.79 6.83 -0.74
CA SER A 13 -11.62 7.17 -1.89
C SER A 13 -11.43 6.16 -3.03
N PRO A 14 -12.42 5.93 -3.92
CA PRO A 14 -12.32 4.98 -5.03
C PRO A 14 -11.07 5.20 -5.91
N GLN A 15 -10.66 6.45 -6.06
CA GLN A 15 -9.46 6.87 -6.78
C GLN A 15 -8.18 6.43 -6.06
N GLY A 16 -8.16 6.53 -4.72
CA GLY A 16 -7.07 6.04 -3.87
C GLY A 16 -6.96 4.52 -3.90
N LEU A 17 -8.10 3.81 -3.90
CA LEU A 17 -8.10 2.35 -4.02
C LEU A 17 -7.60 1.91 -5.40
N ALA A 18 -8.00 2.61 -6.47
CA ALA A 18 -7.52 2.36 -7.82
C ALA A 18 -6.00 2.56 -7.93
N LEU A 19 -5.47 3.62 -7.30
CA LEU A 19 -4.04 3.88 -7.20
C LEU A 19 -3.32 2.75 -6.47
N LEU A 20 -3.81 2.36 -5.29
CA LEU A 20 -3.21 1.26 -4.50
C LEU A 20 -3.20 -0.05 -5.28
N ARG A 21 -4.29 -0.39 -5.97
CA ARG A 21 -4.37 -1.59 -6.81
C ARG A 21 -3.37 -1.55 -7.96
N ARG A 22 -3.16 -0.37 -8.58
CA ARG A 22 -2.20 -0.19 -9.67
C ARG A 22 -0.75 -0.34 -9.18
N VAL A 23 -0.40 0.32 -8.08
CA VAL A 23 0.94 0.21 -7.45
C VAL A 23 1.22 -1.25 -7.06
N LEU A 24 0.25 -1.91 -6.43
CA LEU A 24 0.36 -3.30 -6.01
C LEU A 24 0.60 -4.23 -7.21
N ALA A 25 -0.18 -4.09 -8.28
CA ALA A 25 -0.01 -4.89 -9.50
C ALA A 25 1.35 -4.64 -10.19
N ASP A 26 1.85 -3.40 -10.18
CA ASP A 26 3.17 -3.05 -10.74
C ASP A 26 4.30 -3.69 -9.92
N LEU A 27 4.19 -3.66 -8.58
CA LEU A 27 5.16 -4.27 -7.68
C LEU A 27 5.22 -5.79 -7.81
N PHE A 28 4.10 -6.47 -8.06
CA PHE A 28 4.09 -7.90 -8.35
C PHE A 28 4.60 -8.22 -9.75
N ARG A 29 4.34 -7.37 -10.74
CA ARG A 29 4.86 -7.56 -12.10
C ARG A 29 6.38 -7.48 -12.16
N ASP A 30 6.99 -6.63 -11.33
CA ASP A 30 8.44 -6.54 -11.15
C ASP A 30 9.04 -7.75 -10.39
N GLN A 31 8.20 -8.59 -9.76
CA GLN A 31 8.65 -9.81 -9.08
C GLN A 31 8.59 -10.99 -10.06
N GLU A 32 9.70 -11.26 -10.75
CA GLU A 32 9.88 -12.50 -11.55
C GLU A 32 10.08 -13.75 -10.67
N GLY A 33 9.25 -13.93 -9.63
CA GLY A 33 9.36 -15.05 -8.69
C GLY A 33 8.05 -15.38 -8.00
N ASP A 34 7.97 -16.62 -7.49
CA ASP A 34 6.83 -17.16 -6.73
C ASP A 34 6.71 -16.41 -5.39
N SER A 35 6.14 -15.21 -5.42
CA SER A 35 5.80 -14.46 -4.20
C SER A 35 4.74 -15.25 -3.45
N SER A 36 5.01 -15.59 -2.20
CA SER A 36 4.02 -16.31 -1.40
C SER A 36 2.80 -15.41 -1.15
N GLN A 37 1.61 -16.00 -1.10
CA GLN A 37 0.36 -15.26 -0.84
C GLN A 37 0.43 -14.40 0.44
N GLU A 38 1.23 -14.83 1.43
CA GLU A 38 1.53 -14.08 2.65
C GLU A 38 2.36 -12.82 2.40
N GLU A 39 3.37 -12.87 1.53
CA GLU A 39 4.13 -11.69 1.09
C GLU A 39 3.23 -10.73 0.32
N GLU A 40 2.35 -11.26 -0.54
CA GLU A 40 1.43 -10.44 -1.31
C GLU A 40 0.46 -9.65 -0.41
N LEU A 41 -0.10 -10.35 0.59
CA LEU A 41 -0.96 -9.75 1.60
C LEU A 41 -0.21 -8.75 2.49
N GLY A 42 1.03 -9.05 2.85
CA GLY A 42 1.91 -8.14 3.60
C GLY A 42 2.12 -6.83 2.86
N LEU A 43 2.46 -6.91 1.56
CA LEU A 43 2.69 -5.74 0.71
C LEU A 43 1.41 -4.90 0.54
N ALA A 44 0.26 -5.56 0.32
CA ALA A 44 -1.02 -4.88 0.21
C ALA A 44 -1.39 -4.12 1.49
N ARG A 45 -1.17 -4.73 2.66
CA ARG A 45 -1.43 -4.11 3.96
C ARG A 45 -0.51 -2.92 4.23
N GLU A 46 0.73 -3.02 3.78
CA GLU A 46 1.71 -1.93 3.91
C GLU A 46 1.36 -0.74 3.01
N LEU A 47 0.99 -0.97 1.76
CA LEU A 47 0.51 0.08 0.85
C LEU A 47 -0.70 0.82 1.42
N VAL A 48 -1.66 0.10 2.00
CA VAL A 48 -2.81 0.71 2.69
C VAL A 48 -2.36 1.56 3.87
N SER A 49 -1.39 1.09 4.65
CA SER A 49 -0.85 1.82 5.80
C SER A 49 -0.11 3.09 5.36
N LEU A 50 0.69 3.04 4.30
CA LEU A 50 1.34 4.19 3.70
C LEU A 50 0.31 5.21 3.19
N PHE A 51 -0.73 4.75 2.50
CA PHE A 51 -1.79 5.63 2.02
C PHE A 51 -2.55 6.33 3.15
N LYS A 52 -2.84 5.60 4.24
CA LYS A 52 -3.41 6.16 5.47
C LYS A 52 -2.45 7.10 6.20
N SER A 53 -1.13 6.88 6.07
CA SER A 53 -0.09 7.76 6.59
C SER A 53 0.06 9.07 5.80
N GLY A 54 -0.64 9.23 4.67
CA GLY A 54 -0.63 10.46 3.87
C GLY A 54 0.14 10.38 2.56
N PHE A 55 0.70 9.23 2.19
CA PHE A 55 1.33 9.05 0.87
C PHE A 55 0.24 8.93 -0.21
N ARG A 56 0.17 9.90 -1.13
CA ARG A 56 -0.88 9.96 -2.15
C ARG A 56 -0.38 9.74 -3.58
N SER A 57 0.92 9.60 -3.80
CA SER A 57 1.52 9.46 -5.13
C SER A 57 2.00 8.04 -5.42
N GLU A 58 1.89 7.62 -6.67
CA GLU A 58 2.36 6.30 -7.15
C GLU A 58 3.85 6.10 -6.87
N GLU A 59 4.67 7.11 -7.18
CA GLU A 59 6.13 7.08 -7.01
C GLU A 59 6.53 6.94 -5.53
N GLU A 60 5.86 7.68 -4.64
CA GLU A 60 6.11 7.63 -3.19
C GLU A 60 5.74 6.26 -2.61
N LEU A 61 4.55 5.76 -2.95
CA LEU A 61 4.08 4.45 -2.51
C LEU A 61 5.03 3.34 -3.00
N ARG A 62 5.49 3.40 -4.24
CA ARG A 62 6.43 2.44 -4.83
C ARG A 62 7.81 2.51 -4.18
N ALA A 63 8.34 3.72 -3.96
CA ALA A 63 9.64 3.91 -3.32
C ALA A 63 9.64 3.40 -1.87
N MET A 64 8.56 3.70 -1.13
CA MET A 64 8.42 3.27 0.26
C MET A 64 8.17 1.77 0.39
N ALA A 65 7.30 1.18 -0.44
CA ALA A 65 7.05 -0.27 -0.45
C ALA A 65 8.31 -1.07 -0.87
N LYS A 66 9.08 -0.59 -1.86
CA LYS A 66 10.37 -1.20 -2.22
C LYS A 66 11.35 -1.13 -1.05
N ARG A 67 11.47 0.03 -0.39
CA ARG A 67 12.35 0.21 0.77
C ARG A 67 11.98 -0.69 1.94
N SER A 68 10.69 -0.85 2.22
CA SER A 68 10.22 -1.72 3.31
C SER A 68 10.50 -3.20 3.04
N ARG A 69 10.32 -3.65 1.79
CA ARG A 69 10.68 -5.01 1.37
C ARG A 69 12.17 -5.29 1.52
N PHE A 70 13.04 -4.31 1.22
CA PHE A 70 14.48 -4.43 1.48
C PHE A 70 14.82 -4.52 2.97
N LEU A 71 14.04 -3.89 3.85
CA LEU A 71 14.26 -3.93 5.29
C LEU A 71 13.83 -5.28 5.90
N HIS A 72 12.74 -5.89 5.40
CA HIS A 72 12.33 -7.24 5.83
C HIS A 72 13.29 -8.34 5.36
N GLN A 73 14.08 -8.12 4.31
CA GLN A 73 15.04 -9.09 3.80
C GLN A 73 16.40 -9.06 4.54
N GLN A 74 16.63 -8.13 5.48
CA GLN A 74 17.87 -8.04 6.26
C GLN A 74 17.82 -8.72 7.64
N ASP A 75 16.71 -9.37 8.00
CA ASP A 75 16.55 -10.08 9.28
C ASP A 75 16.81 -11.60 9.17
N PHE A 76 17.80 -12.01 8.37
CA PHE A 76 18.27 -13.39 8.25
C PHE A 76 19.75 -13.54 8.64
#